data_AF-X1GF43-F1
#
_entry.id   AF-X1GF43-F1
#
_cell.length_a   1.000
_cell.length_b   1.000
_cell.length_c   1.000
_cell.angle_alpha   90.00
_cell.angle_beta   90.00
_cell.angle_gamma   90.00
#
_symmetry.space_group_name_H-M   'P 1'
#
loop_
_entity.id
_entity.type
_entity.pdbx_description
1 polymer ?
#
loop_
_entity_poly.entity_id
_entity_poly.type
_entity_poly.pdbx_seq_one_letter_code
_entity_poly.pdbx_strand_id
1 'polypeptide(L)'
;MSLLGFFSFKYLKNKEYFKPTEDLFVLRVLILFGAVGFSWTFIYDIIATIGGYLPFVELSFEVWIPIFIAGIPFSVMHIISNTLLYIFVLPAIIQISSKLFKISEF
;
A
#
# COMPACT_ATOMS: atom_id res chain seq x y z
N MET A 1 5.20 -10.82 4.49
CA MET A 1 5.39 -10.29 3.12
C MET A 1 4.21 -10.75 2.27
N SER A 2 3.28 -9.87 1.90
CA SER A 2 2.11 -10.27 1.10
C SER A 2 2.54 -10.62 -0.34
N LEU A 3 1.88 -11.60 -0.96
CA LEU A 3 2.05 -11.99 -2.38
C LEU A 3 2.00 -10.78 -3.33
N LEU A 4 1.30 -9.74 -2.93
CA LEU A 4 1.04 -8.52 -3.69
C LEU A 4 2.21 -7.53 -3.65
N GLY A 5 2.97 -7.50 -2.56
CA GLY A 5 4.25 -6.81 -2.51
C GLY A 5 5.25 -7.40 -3.52
N PHE A 6 5.21 -8.73 -3.71
CA PHE A 6 6.04 -9.42 -4.70
C PHE A 6 5.65 -9.09 -6.15
N PHE A 7 4.35 -9.05 -6.48
CA PHE A 7 3.90 -8.66 -7.82
C PHE A 7 4.20 -7.19 -8.14
N SER A 8 4.03 -6.30 -7.17
CA SER A 8 4.36 -4.88 -7.32
C SER A 8 5.85 -4.69 -7.57
N PHE A 9 6.71 -5.37 -6.82
CA PHE A 9 8.16 -5.38 -7.04
C PHE A 9 8.53 -5.90 -8.43
N LYS A 10 7.92 -7.01 -8.87
CA LYS A 10 8.18 -7.60 -10.19
C LYS A 10 7.74 -6.69 -11.33
N TYR A 11 6.61 -5.99 -11.18
CA TYR A 11 6.14 -5.00 -12.16
C TYR A 11 7.09 -3.81 -12.27
N LEU A 12 7.56 -3.29 -11.12
CA LEU A 12 8.46 -2.14 -11.09
C LEU A 12 9.86 -2.47 -11.62
N LYS A 13 10.38 -3.67 -11.34
CA LYS A 13 11.72 -4.13 -11.79
C LYS A 13 11.92 -4.10 -13.31
N ASN A 14 10.85 -4.25 -14.11
CA ASN A 14 10.94 -4.33 -15.57
C ASN A 14 10.84 -2.98 -16.29
N LYS A 15 10.71 -1.87 -15.56
CA LYS A 15 10.66 -0.52 -16.15
C LYS A 15 12.05 0.12 -16.04
N GLU A 16 12.53 0.76 -17.11
CA GLU A 16 13.82 1.50 -17.14
C GLU A 16 13.94 2.59 -16.05
N TYR A 17 12.82 2.98 -15.43
CA TYR A 17 12.74 3.96 -14.36
C TYR A 17 13.08 3.43 -12.96
N PHE A 18 13.28 2.12 -12.79
CA PHE A 18 13.54 1.51 -11.49
C PHE A 18 14.82 0.70 -11.51
N LYS A 19 15.96 1.38 -11.29
CA LYS A 19 17.21 0.70 -10.94
C LYS A 19 17.36 0.72 -9.42
N PRO A 20 17.34 -0.44 -8.73
CA PRO A 20 17.46 -0.50 -7.27
C PRO A 20 18.77 0.11 -6.71
N THR A 21 19.74 0.36 -7.60
CA THR A 21 21.04 0.98 -7.32
C THR A 21 21.04 2.50 -7.48
N GLU A 22 19.99 3.07 -8.05
CA GLU A 22 19.81 4.51 -8.22
C GLU A 22 18.97 5.08 -7.08
N ASP A 23 18.91 6.41 -6.97
CA ASP A 23 18.09 7.06 -5.95
C ASP A 23 16.59 6.82 -6.23
N LEU A 24 15.92 6.14 -5.29
CA LEU A 24 14.49 5.85 -5.35
C LEU A 24 13.65 7.01 -4.79
N PHE A 25 14.27 8.04 -4.21
CA PHE A 25 13.60 9.25 -3.71
C PHE A 25 13.37 10.32 -4.79
N VAL A 26 13.47 9.94 -6.07
CA VAL A 26 13.09 10.82 -7.18
C VAL A 26 11.58 10.96 -7.24
N LEU A 27 11.08 12.19 -7.40
CA LEU A 27 9.65 12.53 -7.37
C LEU A 27 8.77 11.58 -8.22
N ARG A 28 9.21 11.20 -9.41
CA ARG A 28 8.45 10.27 -10.29
C ARG A 28 8.25 8.90 -9.65
N VAL A 29 9.27 8.36 -8.99
CA VAL A 29 9.23 7.06 -8.30
C VAL A 29 8.38 7.16 -7.03
N LEU A 30 8.50 8.27 -6.29
CA LEU A 30 7.65 8.54 -5.12
C LEU A 30 6.16 8.62 -5.49
N ILE A 31 5.82 9.29 -6.60
CA ILE A 31 4.44 9.35 -7.11
C ILE A 31 3.93 7.95 -7.45
N LEU A 32 4.75 7.10 -8.08
CA LEU A 32 4.37 5.72 -8.37
C LEU A 32 4.11 4.92 -7.10
N PHE A 33 5.00 5.00 -6.11
CA PHE A 33 4.80 4.33 -4.83
C PHE A 33 3.57 4.85 -4.08
N GLY A 34 3.36 6.16 -4.07
CA GLY A 34 2.16 6.76 -3.49
C GLY A 34 0.88 6.30 -4.19
N ALA A 35 0.86 6.26 -5.52
CA ALA A 35 -0.27 5.77 -6.29
C ALA A 35 -0.58 4.29 -6.00
N VAL A 36 0.46 3.45 -5.85
CA VAL A 36 0.30 2.04 -5.46
C VAL A 36 -0.24 1.93 -4.04
N GLY A 37 0.34 2.66 -3.07
CA GLY A 37 -0.09 2.65 -1.67
C GLY A 37 -1.54 3.12 -1.51
N PHE A 38 -1.92 4.21 -2.19
CA PHE A 38 -3.28 4.72 -2.24
C PHE A 38 -4.24 3.68 -2.83
N SER A 39 -3.96 3.19 -4.04
CA SER A 39 -4.86 2.28 -4.76
C SER A 39 -5.04 0.98 -3.98
N TRP A 40 -3.97 0.45 -3.40
CA TRP A 40 -4.00 -0.79 -2.65
C TRP A 40 -4.81 -0.65 -1.35
N THR A 41 -4.61 0.44 -0.63
CA THR A 41 -5.33 0.70 0.63
C THR A 41 -6.80 1.00 0.36
N PHE A 42 -7.09 1.77 -0.68
CA PHE A 42 -8.46 2.08 -1.07
C PHE A 42 -9.25 0.82 -1.44
N ILE A 43 -8.66 -0.08 -2.23
CA ILE A 43 -9.28 -1.37 -2.58
C ILE A 43 -9.49 -2.23 -1.32
N TYR A 44 -8.47 -2.30 -0.46
CA TYR A 44 -8.58 -3.05 0.80
C TYR A 44 -9.70 -2.51 1.68
N ASP A 45 -9.80 -1.20 1.84
CA ASP A 45 -10.85 -0.56 2.66
C ASP A 45 -12.25 -0.87 2.11
N ILE A 46 -12.46 -0.78 0.79
CA ILE A 46 -13.74 -1.18 0.18
C ILE A 46 -14.08 -2.63 0.50
N ILE A 47 -13.12 -3.55 0.31
CA ILE A 47 -13.33 -4.98 0.55
C ILE A 47 -13.57 -5.23 2.05
N ALA A 48 -12.85 -4.56 2.94
CA ALA A 48 -12.98 -4.72 4.39
C ALA A 48 -14.32 -4.17 4.89
N THR A 49 -14.79 -3.05 4.34
CA THR A 49 -16.08 -2.47 4.71
C THR A 49 -17.25 -3.33 4.21
N ILE A 50 -17.19 -3.83 2.98
CA ILE A 50 -18.24 -4.72 2.44
C ILE A 50 -18.16 -6.09 3.13
N GLY A 51 -16.96 -6.66 3.23
CA GLY A 51 -16.71 -7.94 3.86
C GLY A 51 -16.98 -7.95 5.36
N GLY A 52 -16.79 -6.83 6.04
CA GLY A 52 -17.15 -6.64 7.45
C GLY A 52 -18.65 -6.56 7.70
N TYR A 53 -19.47 -6.27 6.68
CA TYR A 53 -20.92 -6.31 6.78
C TYR A 53 -21.51 -7.73 6.63
N LEU A 54 -20.89 -8.57 5.80
CA LEU A 54 -21.38 -9.93 5.51
C LEU A 54 -21.69 -10.81 6.75
N PRO A 55 -20.88 -10.81 7.83
CA PRO A 55 -21.16 -11.59 9.03
C PRO A 55 -22.31 -11.04 9.87
N PHE A 56 -22.71 -9.79 9.64
CA PHE A 56 -23.74 -9.09 10.39
C PHE A 56 -24.89 -8.65 9.48
N VAL A 57 -25.20 -9.43 8.44
CA VAL A 57 -26.35 -9.19 7.54
C VAL A 57 -27.68 -9.10 8.30
N GLU A 58 -27.75 -9.63 9.53
CA GLU A 58 -28.89 -9.46 10.43
C GLU A 58 -28.99 -8.06 11.06
N LEU A 59 -27.95 -7.22 11.00
CA LEU A 59 -28.02 -5.82 11.38
C LEU A 59 -28.93 -5.07 10.39
N SER A 60 -29.93 -4.39 10.93
CA SER A 60 -30.77 -3.51 10.13
C SER A 60 -29.93 -2.42 9.45
N PHE A 61 -30.38 -1.98 8.28
CA PHE A 61 -29.72 -0.93 7.51
C PHE A 61 -29.54 0.37 8.32
N GLU A 62 -30.45 0.61 9.27
CA GLU A 62 -30.43 1.75 10.21
C GLU A 62 -29.24 1.72 11.18
N VAL A 63 -28.73 0.55 11.54
CA VAL A 63 -27.55 0.41 12.41
C VAL A 63 -26.27 0.38 11.58
N TRP A 64 -26.33 -0.13 10.36
CA TRP A 64 -25.17 -0.22 9.47
C TRP A 64 -24.69 1.15 8.96
N ILE A 65 -25.61 2.04 8.55
CA ILE A 65 -25.24 3.36 8.01
C ILE A 65 -24.38 4.19 8.99
N PRO A 66 -24.74 4.34 10.27
CA PRO A 66 -23.92 5.08 11.23
C PRO A 66 -22.52 4.49 11.41
N ILE A 67 -22.40 3.15 11.43
CA ILE A 67 -21.11 2.45 11.54
C ILE A 67 -20.26 2.71 10.28
N PHE A 68 -20.88 2.65 9.10
CA PHE A 68 -20.21 2.96 7.83
C PHE A 68 -19.69 4.41 7.81
N ILE A 69 -20.52 5.38 8.19
CA ILE A 69 -20.14 6.80 8.23
C ILE A 69 -19.02 7.03 9.26
N ALA A 70 -19.12 6.41 10.43
CA ALA A 70 -18.08 6.48 11.47
C ALA A 70 -16.75 5.84 11.02
N GLY A 71 -16.79 4.93 10.04
CA GLY A 71 -15.60 4.34 9.41
C GLY A 71 -14.87 5.27 8.44
N ILE A 72 -15.52 6.31 7.91
CA ILE A 72 -14.90 7.20 6.90
C ILE A 72 -13.62 7.88 7.42
N PRO A 73 -13.59 8.50 8.62
CA PRO A 73 -12.37 9.08 9.16
C PRO A 73 -11.24 8.06 9.32
N PHE A 74 -11.57 6.83 9.73
CA PHE A 74 -10.59 5.75 9.86
C PHE A 74 -10.00 5.38 8.50
N SER A 75 -10.83 5.21 7.48
CA SER A 75 -10.37 4.94 6.11
C SER A 75 -9.50 6.06 5.54
N VAL A 76 -9.86 7.32 5.78
CA VAL A 76 -9.03 8.46 5.35
C VAL A 76 -7.65 8.40 6.00
N MET A 77 -7.59 8.19 7.32
CA MET A 77 -6.32 8.07 8.04
C MET A 77 -5.51 6.85 7.58
N HIS A 78 -6.18 5.73 7.30
CA HIS A 78 -5.54 4.51 6.82
C HIS A 78 -4.91 4.70 5.43
N ILE A 79 -5.66 5.30 4.49
CA ILE A 79 -5.20 5.63 3.14
C ILE A 79 -3.99 6.57 3.19
N ILE A 80 -4.07 7.66 3.97
CA ILE A 80 -2.97 8.62 4.09
C ILE A 80 -1.74 7.91 4.67
N SER A 81 -1.89 7.20 5.79
CA SER A 81 -0.77 6.56 6.49
C SER A 81 -0.07 5.53 5.60
N ASN A 82 -0.82 4.66 4.92
CA ASN A 82 -0.22 3.68 4.01
C ASN A 82 0.37 4.32 2.75
N THR A 83 -0.24 5.37 2.21
CA THR A 83 0.34 6.11 1.09
C THR A 83 1.71 6.67 1.48
N LEU A 84 1.83 7.29 2.65
CA LEU A 84 3.11 7.79 3.16
C LEU A 84 4.11 6.66 3.45
N LEU A 85 3.64 5.52 3.96
CA LEU A 85 4.48 4.34 4.20
C LEU A 85 5.07 3.80 2.89
N TYR A 86 4.27 3.76 1.82
CA TYR A 86 4.77 3.40 0.49
C TYR A 86 5.71 4.47 -0.10
N ILE A 87 5.45 5.76 0.12
CA ILE A 87 6.31 6.84 -0.38
C ILE A 87 7.68 6.83 0.31
N PHE A 88 7.75 6.64 1.63
CA PHE A 88 9.00 6.83 2.37
C PHE A 88 9.66 5.53 2.82
N VAL A 89 8.89 4.58 3.31
CA VAL A 89 9.43 3.38 3.95
C VAL A 89 9.79 2.32 2.91
N LEU A 90 8.94 2.11 1.91
CA LEU A 90 9.18 1.09 0.89
C LEU A 90 10.46 1.34 0.05
N PRO A 91 10.74 2.56 -0.45
CA PRO A 91 12.01 2.85 -1.15
C PRO A 91 13.22 2.62 -0.25
N ALA A 92 13.15 3.07 1.00
CA ALA A 92 14.22 2.90 1.98
C ALA A 92 14.52 1.41 2.22
N ILE A 93 13.49 0.60 2.42
CA ILE A 93 13.63 -0.86 2.56
C ILE A 93 14.29 -1.46 1.31
N ILE A 94 13.82 -1.10 0.11
CA ILE A 94 14.37 -1.66 -1.14
C ILE A 94 15.85 -1.30 -1.30
N GLN A 95 16.23 -0.05 -1.03
CA GLN A 95 17.63 0.39 -1.11
C GLN A 95 18.51 -0.32 -0.07
N ILE A 96 18.06 -0.42 1.19
CA ILE A 96 18.79 -1.12 2.25
C ILE A 96 18.95 -2.60 1.90
N SER A 97 17.86 -3.28 1.53
CA SER A 97 17.88 -4.68 1.13
C SER A 97 18.82 -4.89 -0.06
N SER A 98 18.76 -4.03 -1.09
CA SER A 98 19.64 -4.15 -2.26
C SER A 98 21.12 -3.98 -1.87
N LYS A 99 21.46 -3.15 -0.89
CA LYS A 99 22.83 -3.01 -0.40
C LYS A 99 23.26 -4.25 0.38
N LEU A 100 22.43 -4.74 1.29
CA LEU A 100 22.72 -5.93 2.10
C LEU A 100 22.92 -7.19 1.24
N PHE A 101 22.04 -7.43 0.27
CA PHE A 101 22.17 -8.59 -0.64
C PHE A 101 23.37 -8.48 -1.58
N LYS A 102 23.77 -7.28 -2.00
CA LYS A 102 25.00 -7.08 -2.77
C LYS A 102 26.27 -7.30 -1.94
N ILE A 103 26.24 -6.98 -0.65
CA ILE A 103 27.36 -7.25 0.26
C ILE A 103 27.50 -8.75 0.55
N SER A 104 26.41 -9.53 0.50
CA SER A 104 26.46 -10.99 0.70
C SER A 104 26.98 -11.80 -0.50
N GLU A 105 27.22 -11.17 -1.65
CA GLU A 105 27.78 -11.82 -2.84
C GLU A 105 29.32 -11.62 -2.98
N PHE A 106 29.98 -11.05 -1.98
CA PHE A 106 31.44 -10.96 -1.82
C PHE A 106 31.90 -11.75 -0.60
#